data_AF-A0A378JMI6-F1
#
_entry.id   AF-A0A378JMI6-F1
#
_cell.length_a   1.000
_cell.length_b   1.000
_cell.length_c   1.000
_cell.angle_alpha   90.00
_cell.angle_beta   90.00
_cell.angle_gamma   90.00
#
_symmetry.space_group_name_H-M   'P 1'
#
loop_
_entity.id
_entity.type
_entity.pdbx_description
1 polymer ?
#
loop_
_entity_poly.entity_id
_entity_poly.type
_entity_poly.pdbx_seq_one_letter_code
_entity_poly.pdbx_strand_id
1 'polypeptide(L)'
;MLTTIISLLAIVIVWNLIYRVIRGRTPFRRKVKTTIVVLLFASLIIRFSHDIYASMSRLMFSFNKQGEVELVNSPLKIPPNQDATYCRQFTDQKGRVIEVVSSRDDGRYCGEFWHFKTDKSILIPYKSLNNNQTIYWASPTLKIIGPKFQ
;
A
#
# COMPACT_ATOMS: atom_id res chain seq x y z
N MET A 1 -2.63 -16.21 18.07
CA MET A 1 -1.96 -17.50 17.77
C MET A 1 -2.95 -18.60 17.38
N LEU A 2 -4.02 -18.84 18.14
CA LEU A 2 -5.00 -19.88 17.78
C LEU A 2 -5.68 -19.60 16.43
N THR A 3 -6.11 -18.36 16.20
CA THR A 3 -6.76 -17.91 14.95
C THR A 3 -5.86 -18.02 13.72
N THR A 4 -4.57 -17.74 13.87
CA THR A 4 -3.58 -17.88 12.79
C THR A 4 -3.31 -19.35 12.46
N ILE A 5 -3.27 -20.24 13.45
CA ILE A 5 -3.10 -21.68 13.25
C ILE A 5 -4.33 -22.30 12.56
N ILE A 6 -5.54 -21.94 13.00
CA ILE A 6 -6.79 -22.40 12.37
C ILE A 6 -6.87 -21.93 10.92
N SER A 7 -6.48 -20.68 10.63
CA SER A 7 -6.45 -20.14 9.28
C SER A 7 -5.45 -20.87 8.38
N LEU A 8 -4.26 -21.20 8.90
CA LEU A 8 -3.26 -22.00 8.18
C LEU A 8 -3.75 -23.41 7.86
N LEU A 9 -4.39 -24.09 8.82
CA LEU A 9 -5.00 -25.40 8.61
C LEU A 9 -6.10 -25.36 7.55
N ALA A 10 -6.97 -24.35 7.59
CA ALA A 10 -8.02 -24.16 6.60
C ALA A 10 -7.44 -23.99 5.18
N ILE A 11 -6.36 -23.21 5.02
CA ILE A 11 -5.68 -23.02 3.74
C ILE A 11 -5.13 -24.35 3.21
N VAL A 12 -4.49 -25.17 4.07
CA VAL A 12 -3.93 -26.47 3.67
C VAL A 12 -5.04 -27.46 3.25
N ILE A 13 -6.17 -27.47 3.95
CA ILE A 13 -7.32 -28.34 3.62
C ILE A 13 -7.93 -27.91 2.28
N VAL A 14 -8.19 -26.61 2.10
CA VAL A 14 -8.74 -26.05 0.86
C VAL A 14 -7.79 -26.32 -0.31
N TRP A 15 -6.48 -26.16 -0.12
CA TRP A 15 -5.48 -26.47 -1.14
C TRP A 15 -5.47 -27.94 -1.54
N ASN A 16 -5.60 -28.86 -0.56
CA ASN A 16 -5.71 -30.29 -0.84
C ASN A 16 -6.98 -30.64 -1.65
N LEU A 17 -8.12 -30.01 -1.34
CA LEU A 17 -9.36 -30.19 -2.09
C LEU A 17 -9.22 -29.69 -3.53
N ILE A 18 -8.67 -28.49 -3.72
CA ILE A 18 -8.41 -27.89 -5.04
C ILE A 18 -7.44 -28.78 -5.85
N TYR A 19 -6.34 -29.21 -5.23
CA TYR A 19 -5.35 -30.08 -5.87
C TYR A 19 -5.97 -31.41 -6.33
N ARG A 20 -6.83 -32.01 -5.51
CA ARG A 20 -7.54 -33.25 -5.85
C ARG A 20 -8.51 -33.05 -7.02
N VAL A 21 -9.20 -31.92 -7.10
CA VAL A 21 -10.10 -31.57 -8.22
C VAL A 21 -9.31 -31.38 -9.53
N ILE A 22 -8.14 -30.75 -9.46
CA ILE A 22 -7.27 -30.47 -10.62
C ILE A 22 -6.64 -31.76 -11.19
N ARG A 23 -6.45 -32.81 -10.38
CA ARG A 23 -5.85 -34.10 -10.79
C ARG A 23 -6.80 -34.95 -11.67
N GLY A 24 -7.19 -34.42 -12.84
CA GLY A 24 -7.90 -35.15 -13.90
C GLY A 24 -6.97 -35.93 -14.83
N ARG A 25 -7.52 -36.97 -15.47
CA ARG A 25 -6.80 -37.90 -16.38
C ARG A 25 -6.39 -37.29 -17.73
N THR A 26 -7.06 -36.24 -18.23
CA THR A 26 -6.79 -35.65 -19.54
C THR A 26 -6.22 -34.22 -19.46
N PRO A 27 -5.25 -33.85 -20.31
CA PRO A 27 -4.55 -32.57 -20.24
C PRO A 27 -5.48 -31.37 -20.49
N PHE A 28 -6.46 -31.51 -21.39
CA PHE A 28 -7.44 -30.45 -21.67
C PHE A 28 -8.34 -30.14 -20.46
N ARG A 29 -8.90 -31.17 -19.80
CA ARG A 29 -9.73 -30.98 -18.60
C ARG A 29 -8.92 -30.43 -17.42
N ARG A 30 -7.62 -30.76 -17.33
CA ARG A 30 -6.72 -30.18 -16.32
C ARG A 30 -6.57 -28.68 -16.53
N LYS A 31 -6.28 -28.22 -17.76
CA LYS A 31 -6.15 -26.79 -18.09
C LYS A 31 -7.41 -26.00 -17.72
N VAL A 32 -8.58 -26.45 -18.16
CA VAL A 32 -9.87 -25.78 -17.88
C VAL A 32 -10.13 -25.68 -16.37
N LYS A 33 -9.90 -26.76 -15.62
CA LYS A 33 -10.08 -26.75 -14.17
C LYS A 33 -9.14 -25.77 -13.46
N THR A 34 -7.86 -25.72 -13.82
CA THR A 34 -6.93 -24.71 -13.29
C THR A 34 -7.35 -23.30 -13.64
N THR A 35 -7.81 -23.05 -14.87
CA THR A 35 -8.27 -21.72 -15.27
C THR A 35 -9.49 -21.29 -14.44
N ILE A 36 -10.46 -22.17 -14.23
CA ILE A 36 -11.63 -21.87 -13.39
C ILE A 36 -11.20 -21.57 -11.95
N VAL A 37 -10.31 -22.38 -11.37
CA VAL A 37 -9.80 -22.14 -10.02
C VAL A 37 -9.07 -20.79 -9.95
N VAL A 38 -8.18 -20.49 -10.89
CA VAL A 38 -7.47 -19.21 -10.92
C VAL A 38 -8.44 -18.04 -11.07
N LEU A 39 -9.47 -18.16 -11.92
CA LEU A 39 -10.51 -17.13 -12.07
C LEU A 39 -11.31 -16.92 -10.79
N LEU A 40 -11.69 -17.99 -10.08
CA LEU A 40 -12.40 -17.91 -8.80
C LEU A 40 -11.57 -17.19 -7.73
N PHE A 41 -10.24 -17.36 -7.75
CA PHE A 41 -9.33 -16.71 -6.81
C PHE A 41 -8.66 -15.45 -7.37
N ALA A 42 -9.02 -14.99 -8.58
CA ALA A 42 -8.29 -13.91 -9.25
C ALA A 42 -8.31 -12.61 -8.44
N SER A 43 -9.46 -12.24 -7.88
CA SER A 43 -9.59 -11.05 -7.03
C SER A 43 -8.74 -11.14 -5.76
N LEU A 44 -8.68 -12.32 -5.14
CA LEU A 44 -7.86 -12.59 -3.96
C LEU A 44 -6.37 -12.50 -4.29
N ILE A 45 -5.96 -13.10 -5.42
CA ILE A 45 -4.57 -13.05 -5.91
C ILE A 45 -4.18 -11.60 -6.18
N ILE A 46 -5.00 -10.82 -6.87
CA ILE A 46 -4.71 -9.41 -7.18
C ILE A 46 -4.53 -8.61 -5.90
N ARG A 47 -5.45 -8.74 -4.93
CA ARG A 47 -5.37 -8.03 -3.65
C ARG A 47 -4.12 -8.43 -2.87
N PHE A 48 -3.86 -9.72 -2.77
CA PHE A 48 -2.68 -10.24 -2.06
C PHE A 48 -1.37 -9.80 -2.72
N SER A 49 -1.29 -9.81 -4.05
CA SER A 49 -0.14 -9.29 -4.80
C SER A 49 0.06 -7.79 -4.55
N HIS A 50 -1.02 -7.01 -4.51
CA HIS A 50 -0.95 -5.59 -4.19
C HIS A 50 -0.42 -5.35 -2.77
N ASP A 51 -0.90 -6.10 -1.78
CA ASP A 51 -0.47 -5.99 -0.39
C ASP A 51 1.00 -6.40 -0.20
N ILE A 52 1.46 -7.45 -0.90
CA ILE A 52 2.88 -7.83 -0.94
C ILE A 52 3.72 -6.70 -1.54
N TYR A 53 3.30 -6.18 -2.69
CA TYR A 53 4.02 -5.10 -3.37
C TYR A 53 4.10 -3.86 -2.48
N ALA A 54 3.01 -3.50 -1.80
CA ALA A 54 2.95 -2.42 -0.84
C ALA A 54 3.96 -2.59 0.29
N SER A 55 3.94 -3.77 0.91
CA SER A 55 4.82 -4.11 2.04
C SER A 55 6.29 -4.08 1.61
N MET A 56 6.61 -4.66 0.46
CA MET A 56 7.97 -4.67 -0.08
C MET A 56 8.44 -3.27 -0.46
N SER A 57 7.61 -2.47 -1.12
CA SER A 57 7.90 -1.07 -1.49
C SER A 57 8.21 -0.23 -0.26
N ARG A 58 7.39 -0.36 0.79
CA ARG A 58 7.61 0.32 2.07
C ARG A 58 8.90 -0.15 2.73
N LEU A 59 9.14 -1.45 2.80
CA LEU A 59 10.33 -2.03 3.43
C LEU A 59 11.61 -1.59 2.71
N MET A 60 11.62 -1.62 1.38
CA MET A 60 12.74 -1.13 0.56
C MET A 60 13.02 0.36 0.78
N PHE A 61 11.97 1.17 0.94
CA PHE A 61 12.14 2.57 1.29
C PHE A 61 12.70 2.74 2.71
N SER A 62 12.17 1.95 3.66
CA SER A 62 12.52 2.00 5.08
C SER A 62 13.94 1.55 5.40
N PHE A 63 14.63 0.80 4.54
CA PHE A 63 16.04 0.45 4.77
C PHE A 63 16.95 1.68 4.89
N ASN A 64 16.61 2.75 4.18
CA ASN A 64 17.39 3.99 4.15
C ASN A 64 16.57 5.18 4.68
N LYS A 65 15.56 4.94 5.53
CA LYS A 65 14.79 6.03 6.14
C LYS A 65 15.63 6.73 7.21
N GLN A 66 15.39 8.03 7.38
CA GLN A 66 15.93 8.78 8.51
C GLN A 66 15.02 8.66 9.74
N GLY A 67 13.71 8.59 9.52
CA GLY A 67 12.73 8.47 10.59
C GLY A 67 11.35 8.11 10.05
N GLU A 68 10.38 8.04 10.95
CA GLU A 68 8.95 7.98 10.61
C GLU A 68 8.23 9.13 11.31
N VAL A 69 7.28 9.74 10.61
CA VAL A 69 6.41 10.78 11.15
C VAL A 69 4.97 10.32 11.03
N GLU A 70 4.16 10.59 12.05
CA GLU A 70 2.73 10.33 11.95
C GLU A 70 2.09 11.28 10.93
N LEU A 71 1.21 10.77 10.06
CA LEU A 71 0.58 11.56 9.00
C LEU A 71 -0.07 12.85 9.53
N VAL A 72 -0.72 12.78 10.69
CA VAL A 72 -1.36 13.91 11.37
C VAL A 72 -0.38 15.02 11.76
N ASN A 73 0.90 14.67 11.98
CA ASN A 73 1.99 15.58 12.39
C ASN A 73 2.96 15.88 11.23
N SER A 74 2.67 15.36 10.04
CA SER A 74 3.52 15.55 8.87
C SER A 74 3.20 16.86 8.14
N PRO A 75 4.14 17.42 7.37
CA PRO A 75 3.85 18.58 6.52
C PRO A 75 2.87 18.25 5.38
N LEU A 76 2.50 16.98 5.21
CA LEU A 76 1.50 16.57 4.23
C LEU A 76 0.07 16.88 4.70
N LYS A 77 -0.14 17.20 5.98
CA LYS A 77 -1.42 17.69 6.49
C LYS A 77 -1.65 19.13 6.04
N ILE A 78 -2.80 19.38 5.41
CA ILE A 78 -3.21 20.73 5.01
C ILE A 78 -3.55 21.51 6.29
N PRO A 79 -2.88 22.65 6.55
CA PRO A 79 -3.20 23.49 7.69
C PRO A 79 -4.66 23.96 7.66
N PRO A 80 -5.33 24.18 8.81
CA PRO A 80 -6.75 24.56 8.86
C PRO A 80 -7.08 25.85 8.11
N ASN A 81 -6.12 26.75 7.97
CA ASN A 81 -6.24 28.04 7.28
C ASN A 81 -5.85 27.99 5.79
N GLN A 82 -5.60 26.80 5.24
CA GLN A 82 -5.20 26.63 3.84
C GLN A 82 -6.15 25.69 3.08
N ASP A 83 -6.11 25.81 1.76
CA ASP A 83 -6.94 25.02 0.85
C ASP A 83 -6.11 23.96 0.10
N ALA A 84 -6.76 23.26 -0.83
CA ALA A 84 -6.12 22.25 -1.67
C ALA A 84 -4.90 22.77 -2.46
N THR A 85 -4.78 24.09 -2.65
CA THR A 85 -3.60 24.72 -3.25
C THR A 85 -2.32 24.49 -2.46
N TYR A 86 -2.41 24.24 -1.14
CA TYR A 86 -1.26 23.87 -0.31
C TYR A 86 -0.52 22.65 -0.87
N CYS A 87 -1.24 21.72 -1.50
CA CYS A 87 -0.63 20.51 -2.05
C CYS A 87 0.30 20.77 -3.24
N ARG A 88 0.22 21.96 -3.85
CA ARG A 88 1.04 22.33 -5.00
C ARG A 88 2.53 22.48 -4.71
N GLN A 89 2.91 22.62 -3.43
CA GLN A 89 4.31 22.64 -3.03
C GLN A 89 4.96 21.24 -3.02
N PHE A 90 4.15 20.18 -3.13
CA PHE A 90 4.61 18.80 -3.15
C PHE A 90 4.58 18.26 -4.57
N THR A 91 5.54 17.37 -4.86
CA THR A 91 5.62 16.66 -6.13
C THR A 91 5.70 15.16 -5.92
N ASP A 92 5.27 14.38 -6.91
CA ASP A 92 5.48 12.94 -6.93
C ASP A 92 6.93 12.59 -7.33
N GLN A 93 7.27 11.30 -7.29
CA GLN A 93 8.59 10.80 -7.72
C GLN A 93 8.93 11.09 -9.20
N LYS A 94 7.98 11.55 -10.02
CA LYS A 94 8.17 11.92 -11.42
C LYS A 94 8.19 13.45 -11.62
N GLY A 95 8.16 14.24 -10.53
CA GLY A 95 8.15 15.70 -10.58
C GLY A 95 6.79 16.31 -10.89
N ARG A 96 5.70 15.54 -10.86
CA ARG A 96 4.34 16.06 -11.08
C ARG A 96 3.77 16.58 -9.77
N VAL A 97 3.08 17.71 -9.83
CA VAL A 97 2.47 18.35 -8.66
C VAL A 97 1.40 17.44 -8.05
N ILE A 98 1.33 17.41 -6.71
CA ILE A 98 0.28 16.67 -5.99
C ILE A 98 -1.00 17.50 -5.99
N GLU A 99 -2.02 17.02 -6.69
CA GLU A 99 -3.36 17.64 -6.73
C GLU A 99 -4.40 16.87 -5.90
N VAL A 100 -4.09 15.62 -5.54
CA VAL A 100 -5.01 14.75 -4.80
C VAL A 100 -5.05 15.16 -3.33
N VAL A 101 -6.26 15.30 -2.80
CA VAL A 101 -6.50 15.58 -1.37
C VAL A 101 -7.30 14.44 -0.76
N SER A 102 -6.69 13.76 0.22
CA SER A 102 -7.36 12.75 1.04
C SER A 102 -7.93 13.40 2.30
N SER A 103 -9.15 13.06 2.69
CA SER A 103 -9.83 13.66 3.86
C SER A 103 -10.31 12.59 4.84
N ARG A 104 -10.16 12.85 6.13
CA ARG A 104 -10.65 12.05 7.26
C ARG A 104 -11.10 12.99 8.39
N ASP A 105 -11.73 12.45 9.41
CA ASP A 105 -12.17 13.16 10.62
C ASP A 105 -11.05 13.97 11.30
N ASP A 106 -9.78 13.54 11.18
CA ASP A 106 -8.61 14.20 11.79
C ASP A 106 -7.96 15.28 10.91
N GLY A 107 -8.40 15.43 9.65
CA GLY A 107 -7.92 16.47 8.75
C GLY A 107 -7.92 16.11 7.25
N ARG A 108 -7.34 17.02 6.48
CA ARG A 108 -7.12 16.89 5.03
C ARG A 108 -5.63 16.76 4.75
N TYR A 109 -5.26 15.95 3.77
CA TYR A 109 -3.86 15.58 3.50
C TYR A 109 -3.56 15.57 2.01
N CYS A 110 -2.35 15.98 1.65
CA CYS A 110 -1.86 16.01 0.28
C CYS A 110 -1.35 14.63 -0.15
N GLY A 111 -2.06 14.02 -1.11
CA GLY A 111 -1.74 12.70 -1.67
C GLY A 111 -2.64 11.58 -1.16
N GLU A 112 -2.41 10.38 -1.69
CA GLU A 112 -3.08 9.15 -1.29
C GLU A 112 -2.15 8.30 -0.42
N PHE A 113 -2.65 7.85 0.72
CA PHE A 113 -1.86 7.10 1.69
C PHE A 113 -2.27 5.63 1.75
N TRP A 114 -1.28 4.76 1.88
CA TRP A 114 -1.53 3.34 2.13
C TRP A 114 -2.32 3.17 3.41
N HIS A 115 -3.41 2.39 3.35
CA HIS A 115 -4.35 2.19 4.46
C HIS A 115 -5.05 3.46 5.00
N PHE A 116 -5.15 4.53 4.20
CA PHE A 116 -5.78 5.79 4.61
C PHE A 116 -7.23 5.67 5.12
N LYS A 117 -7.98 4.64 4.74
CA LYS A 117 -9.36 4.45 5.21
C LYS A 117 -9.48 3.47 6.38
N THR A 118 -8.45 2.67 6.65
CA THR A 118 -8.52 1.57 7.62
C THR A 118 -7.74 1.87 8.90
N ASP A 119 -6.60 2.54 8.79
CA ASP A 119 -5.66 2.67 9.90
C ASP A 119 -5.83 4.03 10.58
N LYS A 120 -6.15 4.03 11.88
CA LYS A 120 -6.36 5.27 12.64
C LYS A 120 -5.11 6.14 12.70
N SER A 121 -3.94 5.53 12.82
CA SER A 121 -2.65 6.21 12.83
C SER A 121 -1.78 5.64 11.71
N ILE A 122 -1.19 6.52 10.90
CA ILE A 122 -0.34 6.14 9.77
C ILE A 122 1.04 6.75 9.99
N LEU A 123 2.04 5.90 10.15
CA LEU A 123 3.44 6.31 10.19
C LEU A 123 4.00 6.35 8.77
N ILE A 124 4.61 7.47 8.42
CA ILE A 124 5.15 7.73 7.09
C ILE A 124 6.68 7.77 7.21
N PRO A 125 7.40 6.80 6.63
CA PRO A 125 8.84 6.85 6.63
C PRO A 125 9.29 7.95 5.67
N TYR A 126 10.32 8.67 6.08
CA TYR A 126 10.89 9.76 5.30
C TYR A 126 12.41 9.69 5.28
N LYS A 127 13.00 10.35 4.28
CA LYS A 127 14.44 10.59 4.21
C LYS A 127 14.73 11.88 3.46
N SER A 128 15.87 12.48 3.76
CA SER A 128 16.41 13.60 3.00
C SER A 128 16.71 13.16 1.57
N LEU A 129 16.21 13.92 0.60
CA LEU A 129 16.54 13.76 -0.81
C LEU A 129 17.76 14.62 -1.18
N ASN A 130 17.81 15.84 -0.64
CA ASN A 130 18.93 16.78 -0.76
C ASN A 130 18.87 17.80 0.38
N ASN A 131 19.72 18.84 0.34
CA ASN A 131 19.81 19.84 1.40
C ASN A 131 18.49 20.57 1.71
N ASN A 132 17.54 20.61 0.77
CA ASN A 132 16.32 21.41 0.86
C ASN A 132 15.02 20.59 0.71
N GLN A 133 15.10 19.29 0.44
CA GLN A 133 13.94 18.45 0.13
C GLN A 133 13.94 17.14 0.90
N THR A 134 12.75 16.72 1.31
CA THR A 134 12.47 15.44 1.94
C THR A 134 11.56 14.61 1.06
N ILE A 135 11.83 13.32 0.95
CA ILE A 135 10.95 12.35 0.30
C ILE A 135 10.26 11.49 1.36
N TYR A 136 8.95 11.31 1.19
CA TYR A 136 8.04 10.54 2.03
C TYR A 136 7.49 9.37 1.24
N TRP A 137 7.40 8.20 1.86
CA TRP A 137 6.66 7.08 1.28
C TRP A 137 5.18 7.21 1.65
N ALA A 138 4.31 7.54 0.69
CA ALA A 138 2.88 7.71 0.95
C ALA A 138 2.10 6.42 0.64
N SER A 139 2.37 5.82 -0.51
CA SER A 139 1.72 4.59 -0.96
C SER A 139 2.67 3.72 -1.79
N PRO A 140 2.28 2.49 -2.17
CA PRO A 140 3.12 1.60 -2.96
C PRO A 140 3.58 2.22 -4.28
N THR A 141 2.73 3.07 -4.86
CA THR A 141 2.92 3.74 -6.15
C THR A 141 3.25 5.23 -6.02
N LEU A 142 3.20 5.79 -4.81
CA LEU A 142 3.37 7.22 -4.56
C LEU A 142 4.44 7.49 -3.51
N LYS A 143 5.46 8.25 -3.91
CA LYS A 143 6.40 8.91 -3.01
C LYS A 143 6.22 10.40 -3.20
N ILE A 144 6.11 11.12 -2.09
CA ILE A 144 5.87 12.56 -2.10
C ILE A 144 7.17 13.27 -1.75
N ILE A 145 7.57 14.23 -2.56
CA ILE A 145 8.74 15.07 -2.36
C ILE A 145 8.22 16.45 -1.95
N GLY A 146 8.73 16.95 -0.83
CA GLY A 146 8.34 18.24 -0.27
C GLY A 146 9.53 19.02 0.27
N PRO A 147 9.26 20.20 0.85
CA PRO A 147 10.28 20.95 1.59
C PRO A 147 10.88 20.11 2.71
N LYS A 148 12.12 20.45 3.09
CA LYS A 148 12.88 19.76 4.13
C LYS A 148 12.07 19.68 5.42
N PHE A 149 11.91 18.46 5.93
CA PHE A 149 11.41 18.21 7.27
C PHE A 149 12.46 18.63 8.30
N GLN A 150 12.10 19.55 9.19
CA GLN A 150 12.95 20.02 10.28
C GLN A 150 12.80 19.14 11.51
#